data_AF-A0A7C6DSH0-F1
#
_entry.id   AF-A0A7C6DSH0-F1
#
_cell.length_a   1.000
_cell.length_b   1.000
_cell.length_c   1.000
_cell.angle_alpha   90.00
_cell.angle_beta   90.00
_cell.angle_gamma   90.00
#
_symmetry.space_group_name_H-M   'P 1'
#
loop_
_entity.id
_entity.type
_entity.pdbx_description
1 polymer ?
#
loop_
_entity_poly.entity_id
_entity_poly.type
_entity_poly.pdbx_seq_one_letter_code
_entity_poly.pdbx_strand_id
1 'polypeptide(L)' 'MKCKLCSREAVKNGFCDRHSMAYDNVVRGYDAWKEALEISWKDYLREIVKNPLTGAWAKEVAE' A
#
# COMPACT_ATOMS: atom_id res chain seq x y z
N MET A 1 8.09 4.60 -18.45
CA MET A 1 7.16 5.56 -17.80
C MET A 1 7.57 5.65 -16.35
N LYS A 2 7.49 6.81 -15.68
CA LYS A 2 7.94 6.93 -14.30
C LYS A 2 6.91 6.40 -13.30
N CYS A 3 7.39 5.92 -12.15
CA CYS A 3 6.54 5.53 -11.04
C CYS A 3 5.72 6.73 -10.55
N LYS A 4 4.46 6.50 -10.17
CA LYS A 4 3.56 7.54 -9.64
C LYS A 4 4.04 8.13 -8.31
N LEU A 5 4.82 7.38 -7.54
CA LEU A 5 5.28 7.74 -6.19
C LEU A 5 6.78 8.03 -6.10
N CYS A 6 7.56 7.75 -7.15
CA CYS A 6 9.00 8.05 -7.15
C CYS A 6 9.57 8.19 -8.57
N SER A 7 10.83 8.60 -8.70
CA SER A 7 11.47 8.84 -10.01
C SER A 7 11.98 7.59 -10.74
N ARG A 8 11.71 6.39 -10.21
CA ARG A 8 12.12 5.11 -10.83
C ARG A 8 11.24 4.75 -12.01
N GLU A 9 11.72 3.85 -12.87
CA GLU A 9 10.89 3.31 -13.96
C GLU A 9 9.75 2.48 -13.39
N ALA A 10 8.55 2.70 -13.91
CA ALA A 10 7.39 1.89 -13.61
C ALA A 10 7.45 0.59 -14.40
N VAL A 11 7.05 -0.48 -13.73
CA VAL A 11 6.99 -1.83 -14.29
C VAL A 11 5.54 -2.26 -14.45
N LYS A 12 4.69 -2.02 -13.44
CA LYS A 12 3.30 -2.49 -13.40
C LYS A 12 2.41 -1.44 -12.73
N ASN A 13 1.20 -1.23 -13.26
CA ASN A 13 0.19 -0.31 -12.71
C ASN A 13 0.63 1.15 -12.53
N GLY A 14 1.72 1.55 -13.20
CA GLY A 14 2.36 2.85 -13.02
C GLY A 14 3.21 2.96 -11.76
N PHE A 15 3.58 1.84 -11.13
CA PHE A 15 4.49 1.77 -10.00
C PHE A 15 5.81 1.11 -10.40
N CYS A 16 6.91 1.49 -9.72
CA CYS A 16 8.17 0.74 -9.78
C CYS A 16 8.02 -0.63 -9.11
N ASP A 17 9.03 -1.50 -9.21
CA ASP A 17 8.97 -2.87 -8.64
C ASP A 17 8.57 -2.86 -7.15
N ARG A 18 9.18 -1.98 -6.34
CA ARG A 18 8.94 -1.89 -4.90
C ARG A 18 7.55 -1.36 -4.57
N HIS A 19 7.12 -0.30 -5.24
CA HIS A 19 5.79 0.26 -5.03
C HIS A 19 4.69 -0.68 -5.54
N SER A 20 4.93 -1.43 -6.61
CA SER A 20 3.99 -2.45 -7.09
C SER A 20 3.86 -3.59 -6.08
N MET A 21 4.99 -4.06 -5.53
CA MET A 21 4.98 -5.11 -4.51
C MET A 21 4.32 -4.63 -3.21
N ALA A 22 4.57 -3.37 -2.81
CA ALA A 22 3.93 -2.77 -1.65
C ALA A 22 2.41 -2.64 -1.84
N TYR A 23 1.95 -2.20 -3.02
CA TYR A 23 0.54 -2.19 -3.38
C TYR A 23 -0.11 -3.56 -3.27
N ASP A 24 0.49 -4.58 -3.88
CA ASP A 24 -0.03 -5.94 -3.86
C ASP A 24 -0.11 -6.48 -2.40
N ASN A 25 0.86 -6.14 -1.54
CA ASN A 25 0.85 -6.49 -0.12
C ASN A 25 -0.22 -5.74 0.68
N VAL A 26 -0.41 -4.44 0.44
CA VAL A 26 -1.45 -3.63 1.10
C VAL A 26 -2.84 -4.17 0.75
N VAL A 27 -3.09 -4.46 -0.53
CA VAL A 27 -4.37 -5.04 -0.97
C VAL A 27 -4.60 -6.41 -0.35
N ARG A 28 -3.61 -7.30 -0.34
CA ARG A 28 -3.73 -8.62 0.28
C ARG A 28 -3.94 -8.55 1.80
N GLY A 29 -3.30 -7.61 2.49
CA GLY A 29 -3.42 -7.45 3.94
C GLY A 29 -4.81 -7.00 4.39
N TYR A 30 -5.56 -6.33 3.51
CA TYR A 30 -6.89 -5.83 3.85
C TYR A 30 -7.90 -6.93 4.15
N ASP A 31 -7.86 -8.05 3.44
CA ASP A 31 -8.84 -9.13 3.64
C ASP A 31 -8.81 -9.64 5.08
N ALA A 32 -7.62 -9.81 5.65
CA ALA A 32 -7.44 -10.22 7.04
C ALA A 32 -7.94 -9.15 8.05
N TRP A 33 -7.70 -7.87 7.77
CA TRP A 33 -8.19 -6.78 8.62
C TRP A 33 -9.71 -6.62 8.53
N LYS A 34 -10.27 -6.78 7.34
CA LYS A 34 -11.71 -6.71 7.09
C LYS A 34 -12.44 -7.85 7.81
N GLU A 35 -11.91 -9.06 7.76
CA GLU A 35 -12.49 -10.21 8.45
C GLU A 35 -12.41 -10.05 9.98
N ALA A 36 -11.28 -9.55 10.51
CA ALA A 36 -11.06 -9.44 11.95
C ALA A 36 -11.74 -8.23 12.61
N LEU A 37 -11.89 -7.11 11.88
CA LEU A 37 -12.28 -5.82 12.45
C LEU A 37 -13.52 -5.20 11.78
N GLU A 38 -14.06 -5.81 10.72
CA GLU A 38 -15.12 -5.23 9.87
C GLU A 38 -14.77 -3.81 9.37
N ILE A 39 -13.48 -3.52 9.25
CA ILE A 39 -12.97 -2.18 8.92
C ILE A 39 -13.21 -1.84 7.45
N SER A 40 -13.51 -0.57 7.18
CA SER A 40 -13.61 -0.07 5.81
C SER A 40 -12.23 0.00 5.14
N TRP A 41 -12.19 -0.05 3.80
CA TRP A 41 -10.94 0.11 3.04
C TRP A 41 -10.23 1.43 3.39
N LYS A 42 -10.99 2.52 3.52
CA LYS A 42 -10.46 3.84 3.84
C LYS A 42 -9.85 3.89 5.24
N ASP A 43 -10.51 3.27 6.22
CA ASP A 43 -10.00 3.26 7.59
C ASP A 43 -8.82 2.31 7.75
N TYR A 44 -8.81 1.18 7.02
CA TYR A 44 -7.64 0.33 6.90
C TYR A 44 -6.42 1.14 6.44
N LEU A 45 -6.50 1.83 5.29
CA LEU A 45 -5.41 2.66 4.76
C LEU A 45 -4.90 3.68 5.79
N ARG A 46 -5.81 4.34 6.52
CA ARG A 46 -5.46 5.29 7.59
C ARG A 46 -4.68 4.62 8.73
N GLU A 47 -5.08 3.42 9.15
CA GLU A 47 -4.41 2.70 10.23
C GLU A 47 -3.02 2.19 9.81
N ILE A 48 -2.84 1.71 8.57
CA ILE A 48 -1.51 1.32 8.07
C ILE A 48 -0.56 2.52 7.99
N VAL A 49 -1.01 3.70 7.54
CA VAL A 49 -0.19 4.92 7.50
C VAL A 49 0.27 5.34 8.89
N LYS A 50 -0.63 5.31 9.88
CA LYS A 50 -0.34 5.67 11.28
C LYS A 50 0.55 4.64 12.00
N ASN A 51 0.46 3.37 11.62
CA ASN A 51 1.19 2.31 12.31
C ASN A 51 2.71 2.47 12.12
N PRO A 52 3.51 2.64 13.20
CA PRO A 52 4.96 2.84 13.11
C PRO A 52 5.71 1.62 12.56
N LEU A 53 5.09 0.43 12.62
CA LEU A 53 5.67 -0.82 12.12
C LEU A 53 5.43 -1.04 10.62
N THR A 54 4.56 -0.25 9.99
CA THR A 54 4.33 -0.33 8.55
C THR A 54 5.55 0.20 7.80
N GLY A 55 6.06 -0.59 6.85
CA GLY A 55 7.18 -0.19 6.01
C GLY A 55 6.86 1.05 5.16
N ALA A 56 7.87 1.91 4.92
CA ALA A 56 7.70 3.18 4.21
C ALA A 56 6.98 3.04 2.86
N TRP A 57 7.35 2.05 2.05
CA TRP A 57 6.73 1.80 0.73
C TRP A 57 5.23 1.49 0.82
N ALA A 58 4.80 0.81 1.88
CA ALA A 58 3.38 0.51 2.08
C ALA A 58 2.62 1.75 2.55
N LYS A 59 3.25 2.63 3.35
CA LYS A 59 2.68 3.94 3.71
C LYS A 59 2.50 4.83 2.51
N GLU A 60 3.53 4.97 1.68
CA GLU A 60 3.51 5.79 0.46
C GLU A 60 2.43 5.35 -0.54
N VAL A 61 2.08 4.06 -0.56
CA VAL A 61 1.01 3.52 -1.43
C VAL A 61 -0.38 3.70 -0.81
N ALA A 62 -0.45 3.83 0.52
CA ALA A 62 -1.69 4.00 1.26
C ALA A 62 -2.14 5.47 1.41
N GLU A 63 -1.27 6.43 1.05
CA GLU A 63 -1.56 7.87 0.95
C GLU A 63 -2.26 8.25 -0.37
#